data_AF-A0A3D2SPK1-F1
#
_entry.id   AF-A0A3D2SPK1-F1
#
_cell.length_a   1.000
_cell.length_b   1.000
_cell.length_c   1.000
_cell.angle_alpha   90.00
_cell.angle_beta   90.00
_cell.angle_gamma   90.00
#
_symmetry.space_group_name_H-M   'P 1'
#
loop_
_entity.id
_entity.type
_entity.pdbx_description
1 polymer ?
#
loop_
_entity_poly.entity_id
_entity_poly.type
_entity_poly.pdbx_seq_one_letter_code
_entity_poly.pdbx_strand_id
1 'polypeptide(L)'
;ARNDMIKKGQQPAAPVISEVTAPPTTSKLDKEALRKEAAQRREQTRPIRKNIEKCETQIEKFQSRLVAIETLLADSSLYEANRKDDLLKLMNEQTDLKQKLEQAEEQLLELMMQLEELESSFD
;
A
#
# COMPACT_ATOMS: atom_id res chain seq x y z
N ALA A 1 3.24 91.18 -14.38
CA ALA A 1 3.24 89.73 -14.57
C ALA A 1 3.65 89.11 -13.23
N ARG A 2 2.75 88.64 -12.36
CA ARG A 2 1.87 87.46 -12.48
C ARG A 2 2.68 86.20 -12.83
N ASN A 3 3.13 85.48 -11.80
CA ASN A 3 2.79 84.08 -11.56
C ASN A 3 3.46 83.58 -10.26
N ASP A 4 2.72 83.71 -9.16
CA ASP A 4 2.76 82.85 -7.98
C ASP A 4 1.61 81.81 -8.10
N MET A 5 1.76 80.67 -7.43
CA MET A 5 0.95 79.41 -7.46
C MET A 5 1.51 78.37 -8.42
N ILE A 6 1.85 77.14 -8.00
CA ILE A 6 1.09 76.09 -7.27
C ILE A 6 2.16 75.22 -6.54
N LYS A 7 2.25 74.98 -5.22
CA LYS A 7 1.37 74.52 -4.13
C LYS A 7 0.79 73.09 -4.30
N LYS A 8 1.28 72.16 -3.46
CA LYS A 8 0.73 70.83 -3.09
C LYS A 8 0.76 69.76 -4.20
N GLY A 9 0.95 68.48 -3.91
CA GLY A 9 0.86 67.81 -2.62
C GLY A 9 1.43 66.41 -2.66
N GLN A 10 1.96 66.04 -1.51
CA GLN A 10 2.39 64.72 -1.07
C GLN A 10 1.22 63.73 -1.23
N GLN A 11 1.43 62.68 -2.02
CA GLN A 11 0.54 61.53 -2.07
C GLN A 11 0.91 60.56 -0.93
N PRO A 12 -0.04 60.17 -0.05
CA PRO A 12 0.21 59.19 0.99
C PRO A 12 0.16 57.77 0.40
N ALA A 13 1.20 56.99 0.68
CA ALA A 13 1.22 55.56 0.44
C ALA A 13 0.11 54.89 1.28
N ALA A 14 -0.69 54.05 0.61
CA ALA A 14 -1.78 53.30 1.21
C ALA A 14 -1.30 52.42 2.39
N PRO A 15 -2.10 52.28 3.47
CA PRO A 15 -1.76 51.35 4.53
C PRO A 15 -2.05 49.93 4.05
N VAL A 16 -1.01 49.12 3.95
CA VAL A 16 -1.16 47.68 3.75
C VAL A 16 -1.67 47.11 5.08
N ILE A 17 -2.97 46.92 5.18
CA ILE A 17 -3.62 46.25 6.31
C ILE A 17 -3.14 44.78 6.24
N SER A 18 -2.19 44.42 7.09
CA SER A 18 -1.89 43.03 7.40
C SER A 18 -3.07 42.46 8.15
N GLU A 19 -4.00 41.85 7.41
CA GLU A 19 -5.04 41.03 7.97
C GLU A 19 -4.40 39.74 8.48
N VAL A 20 -4.04 39.74 9.76
CA VAL A 20 -3.67 38.53 10.49
C VAL A 20 -4.95 37.69 10.60
N THR A 21 -5.16 36.80 9.64
CA THR A 21 -6.20 35.77 9.72
C THR A 21 -5.84 34.86 10.90
N ALA A 22 -6.65 34.92 11.95
CA ALA A 22 -6.52 34.07 13.12
C ALA A 22 -6.46 32.57 12.72
N PRO A 23 -5.64 31.73 13.37
CA PRO A 23 -5.62 30.30 13.07
C PRO A 23 -7.01 29.70 13.35
N PRO A 24 -7.51 28.79 12.51
CA PRO A 24 -8.82 28.19 12.74
C PRO A 24 -8.76 27.38 14.05
N THR A 25 -9.57 27.78 15.01
CA THR A 25 -9.83 27.05 16.25
C THR A 25 -10.57 25.75 15.90
N THR A 26 -9.83 24.74 15.45
CA THR A 26 -10.34 23.36 15.37
C THR A 26 -10.76 22.95 16.77
N SER A 27 -12.06 22.72 16.98
CA SER A 27 -12.57 22.41 18.30
C SER A 27 -11.98 21.06 18.75
N LYS A 28 -11.76 20.87 20.06
CA LYS A 28 -11.21 19.60 20.58
C LYS A 28 -12.08 18.39 20.20
N LEU A 29 -13.39 18.62 20.01
CA LEU A 29 -14.36 17.62 19.57
C LEU A 29 -14.09 17.15 18.14
N ASP A 30 -13.73 18.05 17.22
CA ASP A 30 -13.40 17.70 15.84
C ASP A 30 -12.14 16.83 15.77
N LYS A 31 -11.15 17.12 16.61
CA LYS A 31 -9.91 16.31 16.70
C LYS A 31 -10.17 14.92 17.27
N GLU A 32 -11.09 14.80 18.21
CA GLU A 32 -11.45 13.52 18.83
C GLU A 32 -12.26 12.64 17.86
N ALA A 33 -13.19 13.24 17.12
CA ALA A 33 -13.95 12.56 16.07
C ALA A 33 -13.03 12.01 14.95
N LEU A 34 -12.12 12.84 14.42
CA LEU A 34 -11.15 12.43 13.41
C LEU A 34 -10.25 11.27 13.89
N ARG A 35 -9.83 11.31 15.16
CA ARG A 35 -9.01 10.23 15.74
C ARG A 35 -9.79 8.92 15.85
N LYS A 36 -11.07 8.99 16.22
CA LYS A 36 -11.95 7.83 16.34
C LYS A 36 -12.21 7.18 14.97
N GLU A 37 -12.50 7.99 13.96
CA GLU A 37 -12.68 7.51 12.57
C GLU A 37 -11.40 6.86 12.04
N ALA A 38 -10.23 7.50 12.23
CA ALA A 38 -8.95 6.92 11.82
C ALA A 38 -8.65 5.60 12.53
N ALA A 39 -8.99 5.46 13.82
CA ALA A 39 -8.84 4.21 14.55
C ALA A 39 -9.76 3.11 13.98
N GLN A 40 -11.01 3.46 13.69
CA GLN A 40 -11.99 2.54 13.11
C GLN A 40 -11.58 2.08 11.70
N ARG A 41 -11.10 2.97 10.84
CA ARG A 41 -10.56 2.63 9.51
C ARG A 41 -9.41 1.63 9.60
N ARG A 42 -8.48 1.86 10.53
CA ARG A 42 -7.35 0.93 10.78
C ARG A 42 -7.81 -0.42 11.29
N GLU A 43 -8.77 -0.43 12.21
CA GLU A 43 -9.30 -1.68 12.77
C GLU A 43 -9.98 -2.54 11.69
N GLN A 44 -10.72 -1.92 10.78
CA GLN A 44 -11.40 -2.60 9.67
C GLN A 44 -10.43 -3.10 8.59
N THR A 45 -9.38 -2.33 8.25
CA THR A 45 -8.40 -2.71 7.21
C THR A 45 -7.31 -3.68 7.69
N ARG A 46 -7.01 -3.70 9.00
CA ARG A 46 -5.99 -4.58 9.60
C ARG A 46 -6.10 -6.06 9.23
N PRO A 47 -7.28 -6.73 9.30
CA PRO A 47 -7.38 -8.14 8.92
C PRO A 47 -7.04 -8.39 7.45
N ILE A 48 -7.46 -7.51 6.54
CA ILE A 48 -7.18 -7.64 5.10
C ILE A 48 -5.67 -7.50 4.86
N ARG A 49 -5.05 -6.44 5.41
CA ARG A 49 -3.59 -6.23 5.32
C ARG A 49 -2.79 -7.40 5.87
N LYS A 50 -3.22 -7.98 7.00
CA LYS A 50 -2.59 -9.18 7.56
C LYS A 50 -2.71 -10.40 6.64
N ASN A 51 -3.86 -10.56 5.97
CA ASN A 51 -4.06 -11.65 5.02
C ASN A 51 -3.20 -11.46 3.76
N ILE A 52 -3.03 -10.23 3.28
CA ILE A 52 -2.11 -9.86 2.20
C ILE A 52 -0.68 -10.32 2.55
N GLU A 53 -0.14 -9.88 3.70
CA GLU A 53 1.20 -10.27 4.17
C GLU A 53 1.37 -11.80 4.26
N LYS A 54 0.31 -12.50 4.70
CA LYS A 54 0.30 -13.97 4.78
C LYS A 54 0.32 -14.61 3.38
N CYS A 55 -0.41 -14.07 2.42
CA CYS A 55 -0.38 -14.54 1.02
C CYS A 55 0.99 -14.31 0.40
N GLU A 56 1.58 -13.12 0.56
CA GLU A 56 2.93 -12.79 0.08
C GLU A 56 3.98 -13.76 0.64
N THR A 57 3.94 -14.03 1.96
CA THR A 57 4.86 -14.99 2.60
C THR A 57 4.70 -16.41 2.05
N GLN A 58 3.46 -16.81 1.73
CA GLN A 58 3.20 -18.13 1.15
C GLN A 58 3.73 -18.21 -0.29
N ILE A 59 3.51 -17.17 -1.10
CA ILE A 59 4.02 -17.05 -2.46
C ILE A 59 5.55 -17.18 -2.46
N GLU A 60 6.26 -16.41 -1.62
CA GLU A 60 7.72 -16.47 -1.52
C GLU A 60 8.20 -17.87 -1.14
N LYS A 61 7.53 -18.53 -0.19
CA LYS A 61 7.84 -19.89 0.24
C LYS A 61 7.64 -20.90 -0.90
N PHE A 62 6.54 -20.82 -1.64
CA PHE A 62 6.26 -21.74 -2.74
C PHE A 62 7.24 -21.53 -3.89
N GLN A 63 7.51 -20.29 -4.28
CA GLN A 63 8.52 -19.97 -5.30
C GLN A 63 9.91 -20.47 -4.91
N SER A 64 10.35 -20.23 -3.67
CA SER A 64 11.63 -20.72 -3.16
C SER A 64 11.73 -22.25 -3.21
N ARG A 65 10.65 -22.95 -2.86
CA ARG A 65 10.61 -24.41 -2.93
C ARG A 65 10.60 -24.92 -4.36
N LEU A 66 9.90 -24.25 -5.28
CA LEU A 66 9.89 -24.58 -6.70
C LEU A 66 11.30 -24.48 -7.30
N VAL A 67 12.04 -23.41 -7.00
CA VAL A 67 13.44 -23.24 -7.45
C VAL A 67 14.33 -24.37 -6.91
N ALA A 68 14.15 -24.75 -5.64
CA ALA A 68 14.88 -25.87 -5.06
C ALA A 68 14.55 -27.20 -5.76
N ILE A 69 13.28 -27.45 -6.07
CA ILE A 69 12.85 -28.65 -6.81
C ILE A 69 13.42 -28.65 -8.23
N GLU A 70 13.42 -27.51 -8.92
CA GLU A 70 14.02 -27.38 -10.26
C GLU A 70 15.51 -27.68 -10.25
N THR A 71 16.22 -27.23 -9.21
CA THR A 71 17.64 -27.56 -9.00
C THR A 71 17.85 -29.06 -8.81
N LEU A 72 16.97 -29.71 -8.03
CA LEU A 72 17.01 -31.17 -7.82
C LEU A 72 16.67 -31.95 -9.10
N LEU A 73 15.70 -31.48 -9.90
CA LEU A 73 15.29 -32.11 -11.15
C LEU A 73 16.33 -31.96 -12.28
N ALA A 74 17.24 -30.97 -12.15
CA ALA A 74 18.37 -30.78 -13.06
C ALA A 74 19.54 -31.75 -12.78
N ASP A 75 19.54 -32.44 -11.63
CA ASP A 75 20.54 -33.47 -11.31
C ASP A 75 20.28 -34.73 -12.16
N SER A 76 21.23 -35.05 -13.04
CA SER A 76 21.14 -36.21 -13.94
C SER A 76 21.15 -37.55 -13.20
N SER A 77 21.69 -37.62 -11.98
CA SER A 77 21.68 -38.82 -11.13
C SER A 77 20.28 -39.18 -10.63
N LEU A 78 19.34 -38.23 -10.63
CA LEU A 78 17.96 -38.44 -10.19
C LEU A 78 17.16 -39.37 -11.12
N TYR A 79 17.61 -39.52 -12.37
CA TYR A 79 16.94 -40.36 -13.38
C TYR A 79 17.41 -41.82 -13.35
N GLU A 80 18.31 -42.17 -12.44
CA GLU A 80 18.70 -43.57 -12.24
C GLU A 80 17.54 -44.42 -11.72
N ALA A 81 17.52 -45.71 -12.08
CA ALA A 81 16.40 -46.61 -11.80
C ALA A 81 16.05 -46.72 -10.30
N ASN A 82 17.03 -46.52 -9.41
CA ASN A 82 16.87 -46.58 -7.96
C ASN A 82 16.24 -45.32 -7.36
N ARG A 83 16.04 -44.25 -8.15
CA ARG A 83 15.54 -42.96 -7.68
C ARG A 83 14.23 -42.52 -8.34
N LYS A 84 13.59 -43.40 -9.11
CA LYS A 84 12.31 -43.12 -9.79
C LYS A 84 11.20 -42.66 -8.84
N ASP A 85 11.14 -43.22 -7.63
CA ASP A 85 10.15 -42.82 -6.62
C ASP A 85 10.39 -41.39 -6.10
N ASP A 86 11.65 -40.99 -5.94
CA ASP A 86 12.01 -39.62 -5.56
C ASP A 86 11.68 -38.63 -6.68
N LEU A 87 11.97 -39.01 -7.93
CA LEU A 87 11.63 -38.22 -9.11
C LEU A 87 10.11 -37.98 -9.19
N LEU A 88 9.30 -39.03 -9.03
CA LEU A 88 7.84 -38.91 -9.06
C LEU A 88 7.31 -38.01 -7.94
N LYS A 89 7.87 -38.12 -6.73
CA LYS A 89 7.52 -37.25 -5.61
C LYS A 89 7.83 -35.78 -5.91
N LEU A 90 9.02 -35.49 -6.45
CA LEU A 90 9.43 -34.14 -6.80
C LEU A 90 8.56 -33.53 -7.90
N MET A 91 8.19 -34.33 -8.93
CA MET A 91 7.28 -33.86 -9.98
C MET A 91 5.88 -33.56 -9.44
N ASN A 92 5.33 -34.45 -8.61
CA ASN A 92 4.03 -34.22 -7.98
C ASN A 92 4.04 -32.99 -7.06
N GLU A 93 5.10 -32.83 -6.26
CA GLU A 93 5.28 -31.67 -5.41
C GLU A 93 5.39 -30.38 -6.25
N GLN A 94 6.11 -30.40 -7.37
CA GLN A 94 6.20 -29.25 -8.28
C GLN A 94 4.82 -28.84 -8.81
N THR A 95 4.01 -29.81 -9.25
CA THR A 95 2.65 -29.54 -9.77
C THR A 95 1.75 -28.95 -8.69
N ASP A 96 1.74 -29.54 -7.50
CA ASP A 96 0.94 -29.06 -6.36
C ASP A 96 1.37 -27.65 -5.93
N LEU A 97 2.67 -27.38 -5.86
CA LEU A 97 3.19 -26.06 -5.51
C LEU A 97 2.85 -25.00 -6.56
N LYS A 98 2.87 -25.34 -7.86
CA LYS A 98 2.44 -24.42 -8.93
C LYS A 98 0.97 -24.04 -8.79
N GLN A 99 0.11 -25.01 -8.51
CA GLN A 99 -1.32 -24.76 -8.27
C GLN A 99 -1.55 -23.90 -7.02
N LYS A 100 -0.83 -24.18 -5.92
CA LYS A 100 -0.91 -23.38 -4.69
C LYS A 100 -0.39 -21.97 -4.87
N LEU A 101 0.66 -21.80 -5.68
CA LEU A 101 1.20 -20.49 -6.02
C LEU A 101 0.16 -19.66 -6.76
N GLU A 102 -0.44 -20.20 -7.82
CA GLU A 102 -1.49 -19.53 -8.61
C GLU A 102 -2.69 -19.12 -7.72
N GLN A 103 -3.16 -20.02 -6.86
CA GLN A 103 -4.25 -19.72 -5.93
C GLN A 103 -3.88 -18.63 -4.91
N ALA A 104 -2.64 -18.63 -4.42
CA ALA A 104 -2.18 -17.61 -3.47
C ALA A 104 -2.04 -16.24 -4.14
N GLU A 105 -1.60 -16.19 -5.40
CA GLU A 105 -1.51 -14.97 -6.21
C GLU A 105 -2.89 -14.41 -6.54
N GLU A 106 -3.85 -15.26 -6.92
CA GLU A 106 -5.24 -14.85 -7.13
C GLU A 106 -5.87 -14.29 -5.84
N GLN A 107 -5.67 -14.99 -4.72
CA GLN A 107 -6.16 -14.53 -3.41
C GLN A 107 -5.51 -13.21 -2.98
N LEU A 108 -4.22 -13.02 -3.27
CA LEU A 108 -3.51 -11.77 -2.99
C LEU A 108 -4.15 -10.61 -3.76
N LEU A 109 -4.39 -10.79 -5.06
CA LEU A 109 -5.04 -9.78 -5.90
C LEU A 109 -6.45 -9.44 -5.38
N GLU A 110 -7.24 -10.45 -5.03
CA GLU A 110 -8.58 -10.25 -4.49
C GLU A 110 -8.56 -9.45 -3.18
N LEU A 111 -7.64 -9.78 -2.26
CA LEU A 111 -7.50 -9.06 -0.98
C LEU A 111 -7.05 -7.61 -1.19
N MET A 112 -6.18 -7.36 -2.17
CA MET A 112 -5.76 -6.00 -2.52
C MET A 112 -6.95 -5.18 -3.06
N MET A 113 -7.77 -5.77 -3.93
CA MET A 113 -9.00 -5.12 -4.42
C MET A 113 -10.00 -4.86 -3.29
N GLN A 114 -10.22 -5.83 -2.40
CA GLN A 114 -11.09 -5.66 -1.23
C GLN A 114 -10.58 -4.55 -0.29
N LEU A 115 -9.26 -4.44 -0.11
CA LEU A 115 -8.67 -3.37 0.68
C LEU A 115 -8.94 -2.01 0.06
N GLU A 116 -8.73 -1.87 -1.25
CA GLU A 116 -8.98 -0.62 -1.99
C GLU A 116 -10.46 -0.22 -1.96
N GLU A 117 -11.38 -1.17 -2.17
CA GLU A 117 -12.83 -0.93 -2.09
C GLU A 117 -13.24 -0.48 -0.68
N LEU A 118 -12.72 -1.15 0.36
CA LEU A 118 -12.99 -0.76 1.74
C LEU A 118 -12.43 0.63 2.05
N GLU A 119 -11.22 0.95 1.58
CA GLU A 119 -10.62 2.26 1.79
C GLU A 119 -11.39 3.38 1.08
N SER A 120 -11.83 3.13 -0.15
CA SER A 120 -12.70 4.03 -0.92
C SER A 120 -14.06 4.26 -0.23
N SER A 121 -14.58 3.26 0.48
CA SER A 121 -15.84 3.42 1.24
C SER A 121 -15.75 4.40 2.44
N PHE A 122 -14.53 4.81 2.82
CA PHE A 122 -14.29 5.77 3.90
C PHE A 122 -14.12 7.22 3.44
N ASP A 123 -14.03 7.46 2.13
CA ASP A 123 -13.94 8.79 1.52
C ASP A 123 -15.35 9.39 1.26
#